data_AF-A0A2W4MPZ9-F1
#
_entry.id   AF-A0A2W4MPZ9-F1
#
_cell.length_a   1.000
_cell.length_b   1.000
_cell.length_c   1.000
_cell.angle_alpha   90.00
_cell.angle_beta   90.00
_cell.angle_gamma   90.00
#
_symmetry.space_group_name_H-M   'P 1'
#
loop_
_entity.id
_entity.type
_entity.pdbx_description
1 polymer ?
#
loop_
_entity_poly.entity_id
_entity_poly.type
_entity_poly.pdbx_seq_one_letter_code
_entity_poly.pdbx_strand_id
1 'polypeptide(L)'
;MIVFRAKYPRWWFDFQRELARFSTRVGAYLALLTDRYPSTTDEQSVHLELDYPDAERDLGRMMPLVKWLAVIPHLVVLAVLALPGFFAVVIAWFAILFTGRYPRGLFDFVVGLFRWWLRVEAYAFFLVTDKYPPFSLR
;
A
#
# COMPACT_ATOMS: atom_id res chain seq x y z
N MET A 1 10.04 5.56 21.18
CA MET A 1 11.41 5.12 20.83
C MET A 1 12.00 5.90 19.65
N ILE A 2 11.24 6.20 18.58
CA ILE A 2 11.68 7.13 17.52
C ILE A 2 11.75 8.58 18.05
N VAL A 3 10.67 9.04 18.70
CA VAL A 3 10.60 10.41 19.30
C VAL A 3 11.61 10.61 20.44
N PHE A 4 11.94 9.57 21.22
CA PHE A 4 12.81 9.71 22.39
C PHE A 4 14.25 9.24 22.16
N ARG A 5 14.47 8.23 21.31
CA ARG A 5 15.78 7.59 21.09
C ARG A 5 16.20 7.51 19.60
N ALA A 6 15.47 8.12 18.67
CA ALA A 6 15.73 8.07 17.22
C ALA A 6 15.97 6.65 16.66
N LYS A 7 15.42 5.62 17.33
CA LYS A 7 15.56 4.23 16.92
C LYS A 7 14.21 3.67 16.50
N TYR A 8 14.16 3.23 15.25
CA TYR A 8 13.04 2.44 14.74
C TYR A 8 13.20 0.99 15.18
N PRO A 9 12.23 0.41 15.91
CA PRO A 9 12.35 -0.99 16.33
C PRO A 9 12.36 -1.92 15.12
N ARG A 10 13.44 -2.69 14.94
CA ARG A 10 13.59 -3.63 13.82
C ARG A 10 12.43 -4.63 13.75
N TRP A 11 12.06 -5.23 14.88
CA TRP A 11 10.95 -6.19 14.94
C TRP A 11 9.61 -5.60 14.44
N TRP A 12 9.37 -4.31 14.68
CA TRP A 12 8.16 -3.63 14.23
C TRP A 12 8.21 -3.36 12.73
N PHE A 13 9.38 -2.96 12.21
CA PHE A 13 9.61 -2.79 10.78
C PHE A 13 9.38 -4.10 10.03
N ASP A 14 9.99 -5.18 10.50
CA ASP A 14 9.91 -6.50 9.88
C ASP A 14 8.45 -7.00 9.87
N PHE A 15 7.74 -6.85 10.99
CA PHE A 15 6.31 -7.16 11.07
C PHE A 15 5.48 -6.35 10.07
N GLN A 16 5.68 -5.03 10.02
CA GLN A 16 4.93 -4.16 9.10
C GLN A 16 5.24 -4.46 7.64
N ARG A 17 6.49 -4.78 7.31
CA ARG A 17 6.92 -5.17 5.97
C ARG A 17 6.22 -6.44 5.51
N GLU A 18 6.18 -7.46 6.37
CA GLU A 18 5.51 -8.72 6.04
C GLU A 18 3.99 -8.58 6.01
N LEU A 19 3.41 -7.77 6.89
CA LEU A 19 1.98 -7.44 6.84
C LEU A 19 1.62 -6.72 5.53
N ALA A 20 2.43 -5.76 5.09
CA ALA A 20 2.23 -5.05 3.82
C ALA A 20 2.26 -6.01 2.62
N ARG A 21 3.25 -6.92 2.59
CA ARG A 21 3.38 -7.94 1.55
C ARG A 21 2.14 -8.84 1.53
N PHE A 22 1.72 -9.33 2.69
CA PHE A 22 0.54 -10.18 2.80
C PHE A 22 -0.75 -9.46 2.40
N SER A 23 -0.99 -8.26 2.93
CA SER A 23 -2.15 -7.42 2.58
C SER A 23 -2.21 -7.11 1.08
N THR A 24 -1.06 -6.84 0.45
CA THR A 24 -1.00 -6.62 -1.00
C THR A 24 -1.37 -7.88 -1.79
N ARG A 25 -0.92 -9.06 -1.36
CA ARG A 25 -1.29 -10.35 -1.99
C ARG A 25 -2.78 -10.63 -1.84
N VAL A 26 -3.32 -10.46 -0.63
CA VAL A 26 -4.75 -10.63 -0.35
C VAL A 26 -5.59 -9.65 -1.17
N GLY A 27 -5.19 -8.39 -1.21
CA GLY A 27 -5.84 -7.35 -2.00
C GLY A 27 -5.82 -7.66 -3.49
N ALA A 28 -4.67 -8.08 -4.03
CA ALA A 28 -4.55 -8.46 -5.43
C ALA A 28 -5.42 -9.67 -5.80
N TYR A 29 -5.51 -10.67 -4.92
CA TYR A 29 -6.37 -11.83 -5.11
C TYR A 29 -7.85 -11.46 -5.06
N LEU A 30 -8.29 -10.69 -4.05
CA LEU A 30 -9.68 -10.23 -3.92
C LEU A 30 -10.10 -9.31 -5.07
N ALA A 31 -9.17 -8.53 -5.60
CA ALA A 31 -9.37 -7.67 -6.74
C ALA A 31 -9.26 -8.41 -8.09
N LEU A 32 -9.08 -9.75 -8.10
CA LEU A 32 -8.95 -10.58 -9.30
C LEU A 32 -7.78 -10.18 -10.21
N LEU A 33 -6.74 -9.55 -9.64
CA LEU A 33 -5.52 -9.21 -10.35
C LEU A 33 -4.58 -10.43 -10.48
N THR A 34 -4.78 -11.43 -9.64
CA THR A 34 -4.05 -12.71 -9.69
C THR A 34 -4.96 -13.85 -9.27
N ASP A 35 -4.85 -14.97 -9.96
CA ASP A 35 -5.55 -16.21 -9.61
C ASP A 35 -4.81 -17.02 -8.53
N ARG A 36 -3.61 -16.57 -8.13
CA ARG A 36 -2.78 -17.28 -7.15
C ARG A 36 -3.28 -16.98 -5.74
N TYR A 37 -3.68 -18.02 -5.02
CA TYR A 37 -4.12 -17.90 -3.63
C TYR A 37 -2.99 -17.31 -2.75
N PRO A 38 -3.29 -16.31 -1.90
CA PRO A 38 -2.29 -15.66 -1.06
C PRO A 38 -1.80 -16.62 0.03
N SER A 39 -0.56 -17.10 -0.09
CA SER A 39 0.03 -17.95 0.96
C SER A 39 0.73 -17.12 2.02
N THR A 40 0.62 -17.59 3.26
CA THR A 40 1.27 -17.01 4.44
C THR A 40 2.70 -17.52 4.63
N THR A 41 3.06 -18.63 3.98
CA THR A 41 4.34 -19.33 4.17
C THR A 41 5.28 -19.19 2.99
N ASP A 42 4.78 -19.04 1.76
CA ASP A 42 5.63 -19.00 0.58
C ASP A 42 5.95 -17.56 0.15
N GLU A 43 7.14 -17.39 -0.40
CA GLU A 43 7.52 -16.15 -1.05
C GLU A 43 6.78 -16.05 -2.40
N GLN A 44 5.88 -15.07 -2.51
CA GLN A 44 5.09 -14.81 -3.71
C GLN A 44 5.46 -13.45 -4.31
N SER A 45 5.28 -13.31 -5.62
CA SER A 45 5.87 -12.33 -6.55
C SER A 45 5.74 -10.83 -6.23
N VAL A 46 5.10 -10.46 -5.12
CA VAL A 46 5.09 -9.10 -4.61
C VAL A 46 6.41 -8.81 -3.90
N HIS A 47 7.42 -8.43 -4.67
CA HIS A 47 8.70 -7.97 -4.17
C HIS A 47 8.56 -6.49 -3.78
N LEU A 48 8.01 -6.23 -2.60
CA LEU A 48 8.12 -4.92 -1.97
C LEU A 48 9.49 -4.86 -1.27
N GLU A 49 10.47 -4.30 -1.97
CA GLU A 49 11.75 -3.88 -1.38
C GLU A 49 11.51 -2.53 -0.70
N LEU A 50 11.30 -2.58 0.61
CA LEU A 50 11.32 -1.41 1.47
C LEU A 50 12.71 -1.32 2.07
N ASP A 51 13.50 -0.35 1.63
CA ASP A 51 14.80 -0.07 2.23
C ASP A 51 14.63 0.30 3.71
N TYR A 52 15.51 -0.23 4.57
CA TYR A 52 15.47 0.08 5.99
C TYR A 52 15.90 1.55 6.18
N PRO A 53 15.02 2.42 6.71
CA PRO A 53 15.33 3.84 6.85
C PRO A 53 16.36 4.07 7.96
N ASP A 54 17.38 4.89 7.69
CA ASP A 54 18.31 5.35 8.72
C ASP A 54 17.62 6.40 9.61
N ALA A 55 17.05 5.92 10.72
CA ALA A 55 16.22 6.71 11.64
C ALA A 55 16.91 7.93 12.29
N GLU A 56 18.24 8.05 12.19
CA GLU A 56 19.00 9.21 12.66
C GLU A 56 19.15 10.33 11.61
N ARG A 57 19.06 10.01 10.31
CA ARG A 57 19.23 10.98 9.21
C ARG A 57 17.92 11.35 8.52
N ASP A 58 17.01 10.37 8.37
CA ASP A 58 15.82 10.50 7.51
C ASP A 58 14.50 10.61 8.26
N LEU A 59 14.52 10.72 9.60
CA LEU A 59 13.33 10.77 10.45
C LEU A 59 13.40 11.89 11.48
N GLY A 60 12.78 13.02 11.18
CA GLY A 60 12.66 14.15 12.10
C GLY A 60 11.88 13.77 13.37
N ARG A 61 12.44 14.07 14.55
CA ARG A 61 11.94 13.66 15.88
C ARG A 61 10.46 14.02 16.16
N MET A 62 9.94 15.05 15.51
CA MET A 62 8.56 15.55 15.62
C MET A 62 7.66 15.22 14.42
N MET A 63 8.23 14.64 13.34
CA MET A 63 7.47 14.37 12.12
C MET A 63 6.38 13.30 12.23
N PRO A 64 6.43 12.29 13.13
CA PRO A 64 5.32 11.34 13.23
C PRO A 64 3.97 12.02 13.45
N LEU A 65 3.88 13.01 14.35
CA LEU A 65 2.64 13.75 14.65
C LEU A 65 2.14 14.57 13.44
N VAL A 66 3.05 15.24 12.75
CA VAL A 66 2.71 16.05 11.57
C VAL A 66 2.24 15.17 10.41
N LYS A 67 2.84 13.98 10.25
CA LYS A 67 2.46 13.00 9.23
C LYS A 67 1.04 12.48 9.42
N TRP A 68 0.60 12.24 10.65
CA TRP A 68 -0.78 11.84 10.95
C TRP A 68 -1.81 12.89 10.53
N LEU A 69 -1.48 14.18 10.62
CA LEU A 69 -2.36 15.23 10.10
C LEU A 69 -2.27 15.32 8.56
N ALA A 70 -1.07 15.24 8.01
CA ALA A 70 -0.80 15.35 6.58
C ALA A 70 -1.36 14.17 5.75
N VAL A 71 -1.63 13.03 6.38
CA VAL A 71 -2.22 11.85 5.73
C VAL A 71 -3.75 11.96 5.60
N ILE A 72 -4.42 12.81 6.39
CA ILE A 72 -5.88 12.94 6.35
C ILE A 72 -6.39 13.28 4.94
N PRO A 73 -5.81 14.25 4.21
CA PRO A 73 -6.20 14.51 2.82
C PRO A 73 -6.07 13.28 1.92
N HIS A 74 -5.02 12.48 2.07
CA HIS A 74 -4.85 11.25 1.31
C HIS A 74 -5.92 10.22 1.65
N LEU A 75 -6.25 10.03 2.93
CA LEU A 75 -7.29 9.09 3.35
C LEU A 75 -8.66 9.48 2.78
N VAL A 76 -8.98 10.76 2.73
CA VAL A 76 -10.23 11.25 2.14
C VAL A 76 -10.28 10.92 0.64
N VAL A 77 -9.21 11.23 -0.11
CA VAL A 77 -9.22 10.96 -1.56
C VAL A 77 -9.18 9.46 -1.84
N LEU A 78 -8.43 8.67 -1.08
CA LEU A 78 -8.41 7.21 -1.20
C LEU A 78 -9.77 6.60 -0.86
N ALA A 79 -10.49 7.11 0.13
CA ALA A 79 -11.85 6.67 0.43
C ALA A 79 -12.81 6.97 -0.72
N VAL A 80 -12.69 8.16 -1.33
CA VAL A 80 -13.48 8.52 -2.52
C VAL A 80 -13.13 7.62 -3.71
N LEU A 81 -11.86 7.27 -3.92
CA LEU A 81 -11.43 6.37 -5.01
C LEU A 81 -11.70 4.89 -4.72
N ALA A 82 -11.84 4.49 -3.46
CA ALA A 82 -12.18 3.13 -3.08
C ALA A 82 -13.58 2.74 -3.61
N LEU A 83 -14.50 3.70 -3.68
CA LEU A 83 -15.84 3.46 -4.22
C LEU A 83 -15.83 3.05 -5.71
N PRO A 84 -15.26 3.84 -6.66
CA PRO A 84 -15.09 3.39 -8.04
C PRO A 84 -14.14 2.18 -8.13
N GLY A 85 -13.19 2.01 -7.21
CA GLY A 85 -12.34 0.81 -7.10
C GLY A 85 -13.15 -0.46 -6.90
N PHE A 86 -14.10 -0.42 -5.98
CA PHE A 86 -15.02 -1.53 -5.72
C PHE A 86 -15.85 -1.86 -6.95
N PHE A 87 -16.47 -0.86 -7.59
CA PHE A 87 -17.25 -1.08 -8.82
C PHE A 87 -16.38 -1.59 -9.97
N ALA A 88 -15.13 -1.12 -10.09
CA ALA A 88 -14.19 -1.61 -11.09
C ALA A 88 -13.90 -3.12 -10.93
N VAL A 89 -13.72 -3.60 -9.70
CA VAL A 89 -13.54 -5.03 -9.42
C VAL A 89 -14.81 -5.83 -9.75
N VAL A 90 -15.99 -5.32 -9.38
CA VAL A 90 -17.26 -5.98 -9.71
C VAL A 90 -17.45 -6.07 -11.23
N ILE A 91 -17.21 -4.99 -11.97
CA ILE A 91 -17.28 -4.97 -13.43
C ILE A 91 -16.23 -5.91 -14.03
N ALA A 92 -15.01 -5.93 -13.49
CA ALA A 92 -13.96 -6.84 -13.95
C ALA A 92 -14.35 -8.31 -13.73
N TRP A 93 -15.00 -8.65 -12.61
CA TRP A 93 -15.51 -10.00 -12.37
C TRP A 93 -16.46 -10.46 -13.49
N PHE A 94 -17.47 -9.64 -13.82
CA PHE A 94 -18.36 -9.93 -14.94
C PHE A 94 -17.60 -10.00 -16.27
N ALA A 95 -16.70 -9.04 -16.53
CA ALA A 95 -15.93 -9.01 -17.77
C ALA A 95 -15.07 -10.26 -17.94
N ILE A 96 -14.45 -10.77 -16.87
CA ILE A 96 -13.66 -12.00 -16.89
C ILE A 96 -14.56 -13.21 -17.17
N LEU A 97 -15.75 -13.28 -16.58
CA LEU A 97 -16.69 -14.38 -16.86
C LEU A 97 -17.12 -14.45 -18.33
N PHE A 98 -17.33 -13.30 -18.97
CA PHE A 98 -17.78 -13.25 -20.37
C PHE A 98 -16.64 -13.30 -21.39
N THR A 99 -15.49 -12.69 -21.08
CA THR A 99 -14.39 -12.48 -22.05
C THR A 99 -13.11 -13.25 -21.71
N GLY A 100 -13.03 -13.83 -20.52
CA GLY A 100 -11.83 -14.47 -19.99
C GLY A 100 -10.67 -13.51 -19.72
N ARG A 101 -10.90 -12.19 -19.77
CA ARG A 101 -9.84 -11.18 -19.69
C ARG A 101 -10.23 -10.04 -18.76
N TYR A 102 -9.25 -9.56 -17.99
CA TYR A 102 -9.40 -8.35 -17.18
C TYR A 102 -9.30 -7.10 -18.08
N PRO A 103 -10.30 -6.20 -18.11
CA PRO A 103 -10.21 -4.97 -18.90
C PRO A 103 -9.04 -4.10 -18.46
N ARG A 104 -8.11 -3.78 -19.39
CA ARG A 104 -6.86 -3.07 -19.06
C ARG A 104 -7.06 -1.74 -18.33
N GLY A 105 -8.06 -0.94 -18.71
CA GLY A 105 -8.34 0.33 -18.02
C GLY A 105 -8.74 0.17 -16.56
N LEU A 106 -9.52 -0.88 -16.25
CA LEU A 106 -9.89 -1.19 -14.86
C LEU A 106 -8.68 -1.78 -14.10
N PHE A 107 -7.85 -2.58 -14.77
CA PHE A 107 -6.64 -3.14 -14.20
C PHE A 107 -5.68 -2.02 -13.77
N ASP A 108 -5.37 -1.09 -14.68
CA ASP A 108 -4.46 0.03 -14.42
C ASP A 108 -4.98 0.94 -13.29
N PHE A 109 -6.30 1.15 -13.25
CA PHE A 109 -6.93 1.92 -12.18
C PHE A 109 -6.81 1.25 -10.81
N VAL A 110 -7.17 -0.04 -10.71
CA VAL A 110 -7.11 -0.79 -9.45
C VAL A 110 -5.65 -0.92 -8.99
N VAL A 111 -4.73 -1.29 -9.88
CA VAL A 111 -3.29 -1.35 -9.55
C VAL A 111 -2.77 0.01 -9.08
N GLY A 112 -3.17 1.09 -9.76
CA GLY A 112 -2.78 2.44 -9.37
C GLY A 112 -3.30 2.83 -7.98
N LEU A 113 -4.52 2.42 -7.63
CA LEU A 113 -5.10 2.63 -6.30
C LEU A 113 -4.30 1.87 -5.23
N PHE A 114 -4.00 0.59 -5.45
CA PHE A 114 -3.16 -0.21 -4.53
C PHE A 114 -1.75 0.38 -4.37
N ARG A 115 -1.11 0.83 -5.46
CA ARG A 115 0.21 1.50 -5.41
C ARG A 115 0.15 2.79 -4.60
N TRP A 116 -0.91 3.56 -4.76
CA TRP A 116 -1.06 4.80 -4.01
C TRP A 116 -1.31 4.53 -2.53
N TRP A 117 -2.16 3.55 -2.21
CA TRP A 117 -2.39 3.10 -0.84
C TRP A 117 -1.07 2.70 -0.15
N LEU A 118 -0.25 1.88 -0.81
CA LEU A 118 1.06 1.46 -0.30
C LEU A 118 2.03 2.63 -0.07
N ARG A 119 2.02 3.66 -0.93
CA ARG A 119 2.82 4.87 -0.71
C ARG A 119 2.39 5.63 0.54
N VAL A 120 1.08 5.70 0.78
CA VAL A 120 0.50 6.35 1.95
C VAL A 120 0.81 5.56 3.22
N GLU A 121 0.72 4.23 3.17
CA GLU A 121 1.16 3.33 4.26
C GLU A 121 2.65 3.50 4.58
N ALA A 122 3.51 3.50 3.55
CA ALA A 122 4.95 3.67 3.71
C ALA A 122 5.32 5.02 4.35
N TYR A 123 4.62 6.10 3.99
CA TYR A 123 4.83 7.44 4.54
C TYR A 123 4.34 7.58 5.98
N ALA A 124 3.08 7.20 6.25
CA ALA A 124 2.39 7.51 7.50
C ALA A 124 2.52 6.41 8.56
N PHE A 125 2.48 5.14 8.16
CA PHE A 125 2.41 4.00 9.08
C PHE A 125 3.77 3.32 9.24
N PHE A 126 4.49 3.09 8.14
CA PHE A 126 5.83 2.48 8.21
C PHE A 126 6.91 3.51 8.55
N LEU A 127 6.64 4.82 8.33
CA LEU A 127 7.59 5.90 8.57
C LEU A 127 8.94 5.63 7.86
N VAL A 128 8.88 5.03 6.67
CA VAL A 128 10.08 4.67 5.89
C VAL A 128 10.63 5.86 5.12
N THR A 129 9.79 6.85 4.84
CA THR A 129 10.20 8.07 4.15
C THR A 129 9.51 9.29 4.73
N ASP A 130 10.25 10.39 4.84
CA ASP A 130 9.72 11.72 5.14
C ASP A 130 9.21 12.45 3.87
N LYS A 131 9.36 11.86 2.68
CA LYS A 131 8.90 12.45 1.43
C LYS A 131 7.39 12.28 1.26
N TYR A 132 6.67 13.41 1.21
CA TYR A 132 5.23 13.43 1.02
C TYR A 132 4.83 12.76 -0.31
N PRO A 133 3.93 11.75 -0.29
CA PRO A 133 3.58 11.00 -1.48
C PRO A 133 2.70 11.85 -2.41
N PRO A 134 2.97 11.86 -3.73
CA PRO A 134 2.14 12.58 -4.68
C PRO A 134 0.74 11.97 -4.77
N PHE A 135 -0.27 12.82 -4.98
CA PHE A 135 -1.64 12.40 -5.33
C PHE A 135 -1.65 11.85 -6.76
N SER A 136 -1.22 10.60 -6.92
CA SER A 136 -1.09 9.96 -8.22
C SER A 136 -1.45 8.49 -8.14
N LEU A 137 -1.97 7.95 -9.24
CA LEU A 137 -2.21 6.52 -9.42
C LEU A 137 -1.06 5.82 -10.15
N ARG A 138 0.02 6.54 -10.51
CA ARG A 138 1.20 6.00 -11.21
C ARG A 138 2.35 5.71 -10.25
#